data_AF-A0A2K1R6S3-F1
#
_entry.id   AF-A0A2K1R6S3-F1
#
_cell.length_a   1.000
_cell.length_b   1.000
_cell.length_c   1.000
_cell.angle_alpha   90.00
_cell.angle_beta   90.00
_cell.angle_gamma   90.00
#
_symmetry.space_group_name_H-M   'P 1'
#
loop_
_entity.id
_entity.type
_entity.pdbx_description
1 polymer ?
#
loop_
_entity_poly.entity_id
_entity_poly.type
_entity_poly.pdbx_seq_one_letter_code
_entity_poly.pdbx_strand_id
1 'polypeptide(L)'
;MAVHGQQNGFLQGLKFVRVDDCGDVRTPFPAKLLRALNNLKEVIVDSCKSLEEVFELGEPDEGSSEEKELPLLSSLTELRLSCLPELKCIWKGPSRHVSLQSLNRLNLESLNKLTFIFTPSLARSLPKLQRLYIIKCGQLKHIIREEDGEREIIPESPEQDGQASPINVEKEIVLPNLKELSLEQLSSIVCFSFGWCDYFLFPRLEKLKVHQCPKLTTKFATTPDGSMSAQSEVLLI
;
A
#
# COMPACT_ATOMS: atom_id res chain seq x y z
N MET A 1 3.51 39.96 13.62
CA MET A 1 2.86 39.36 14.81
C MET A 1 2.20 38.07 14.38
N ALA A 2 2.43 37.01 15.15
CA ALA A 2 2.20 35.62 14.78
C ALA A 2 0.73 35.23 14.60
N VAL A 3 0.49 34.24 13.74
CA VAL A 3 -0.47 33.18 14.01
C VAL A 3 0.27 31.86 13.81
N HIS A 4 0.95 31.45 14.88
CA HIS A 4 1.32 30.04 15.04
C HIS A 4 0.01 29.26 15.10
N GLY A 5 -0.25 28.47 14.07
CA GLY A 5 -1.34 27.49 14.08
C GLY A 5 -1.07 26.50 15.21
N GLN A 6 -1.79 26.65 16.31
CA GLN A 6 -1.77 25.73 17.42
C GLN A 6 -2.23 24.37 16.89
N GLN A 7 -1.29 23.43 16.70
CA GLN A 7 -1.64 22.06 16.39
C GLN A 7 -2.42 21.50 17.58
N ASN A 8 -3.72 21.31 17.39
CA ASN A 8 -4.61 20.77 18.42
C ASN A 8 -4.23 19.31 18.69
N GLY A 9 -3.46 19.07 19.76
CA GLY A 9 -3.07 17.74 20.24
C GLY A 9 -4.24 16.85 20.71
N PHE A 10 -5.50 17.26 20.51
CA PHE A 10 -6.68 16.52 20.98
C PHE A 10 -6.82 15.13 20.35
N LEU A 11 -6.37 14.95 19.11
CA LEU A 11 -6.50 13.67 18.39
C LEU A 11 -5.30 12.73 18.55
N GLN A 12 -4.26 13.13 19.29
CA GLN A 12 -3.08 12.29 19.52
C GLN A 12 -3.41 11.04 20.35
N GLY A 13 -4.51 11.02 21.10
CA GLY A 13 -4.98 9.82 21.81
C GLY A 13 -5.72 8.81 20.93
N LEU A 14 -6.12 9.21 19.71
CA LEU A 14 -6.98 8.40 18.85
C LEU A 14 -6.19 7.26 18.21
N LYS A 15 -6.53 6.02 18.58
CA LYS A 15 -5.88 4.80 18.09
C LYS A 15 -6.76 3.96 17.17
N PHE A 16 -8.07 4.11 17.29
CA PHE A 16 -9.05 3.30 16.57
C PHE A 16 -10.11 4.23 15.98
N VAL A 17 -10.41 4.04 14.70
CA VAL A 17 -11.51 4.73 14.01
C VAL A 17 -12.34 3.70 13.26
N ARG A 18 -13.65 3.71 13.49
CA ARG A 18 -14.63 2.97 12.70
C ARG A 18 -15.57 3.96 12.02
N VAL A 19 -15.74 3.81 10.72
CA VAL A 19 -16.66 4.57 9.85
C VAL A 19 -17.61 3.55 9.25
N ASP A 20 -18.90 3.67 9.53
CA ASP A 20 -19.90 2.66 9.17
C ASP A 20 -21.19 3.34 8.67
N ASP A 21 -21.72 2.89 7.54
CA ASP A 21 -22.94 3.40 6.89
C ASP A 21 -23.01 4.93 6.82
N CYS A 22 -21.88 5.57 6.48
CA CYS A 22 -21.76 7.02 6.45
C CYS A 22 -22.24 7.54 5.09
N GLY A 23 -23.35 8.30 5.08
CA GLY A 23 -24.06 8.78 3.89
C GLY A 23 -23.20 9.38 2.77
N ASP A 24 -22.97 10.69 2.79
CA ASP A 24 -22.26 11.40 1.72
C ASP A 24 -20.77 11.61 1.98
N VAL A 25 -20.18 10.86 2.93
CA VAL A 25 -18.76 10.96 3.24
C VAL A 25 -17.95 10.42 2.06
N ARG A 26 -17.26 11.32 1.36
CA ARG A 26 -16.37 10.97 0.24
C ARG A 26 -14.94 10.63 0.67
N THR A 27 -14.42 11.32 1.70
CA THR A 27 -13.08 11.15 2.27
C THR A 27 -13.13 11.25 3.81
N PRO A 28 -12.97 10.13 4.55
CA PRO A 28 -13.02 10.16 6.01
C PRO A 28 -11.75 10.72 6.65
N PHE A 29 -10.61 10.70 5.94
CA PHE A 29 -9.33 11.17 6.43
C PHE A 29 -8.71 12.22 5.48
N PRO A 30 -9.20 13.47 5.50
CA PRO A 30 -8.58 14.57 4.76
C PRO A 30 -7.19 14.90 5.31
N ALA A 31 -6.31 15.49 4.51
CA ALA A 31 -4.89 15.71 4.85
C ALA A 31 -4.68 16.44 6.19
N LYS A 32 -5.49 17.47 6.45
CA LYS A 32 -5.45 18.24 7.71
C LYS A 32 -5.74 17.38 8.93
N LEU A 33 -6.66 16.42 8.80
CA LEU A 33 -7.01 15.51 9.88
C LEU A 33 -5.90 14.47 10.09
N LEU A 34 -5.35 13.93 8.99
CA LEU A 34 -4.28 12.92 9.06
C LEU A 34 -3.05 13.41 9.82
N ARG A 35 -2.66 14.68 9.66
CA ARG A 35 -1.54 15.30 10.39
C ARG A 35 -1.75 15.36 11.91
N ALA A 36 -2.99 15.26 12.38
CA ALA A 36 -3.30 15.22 13.81
C ALA A 36 -3.40 13.78 14.37
N LEU A 37 -3.38 12.74 13.51
CA LEU A 37 -3.65 11.34 13.84
C LEU A 37 -2.37 10.49 13.98
N ASN A 38 -1.41 10.97 14.76
CA ASN A 38 -0.06 10.39 14.84
C ASN A 38 0.00 9.00 15.52
N ASN A 39 -1.03 8.62 16.27
CA ASN A 39 -1.11 7.33 16.99
C ASN A 39 -2.21 6.39 16.47
N LEU A 40 -2.77 6.68 15.30
CA LEU A 40 -3.80 5.85 14.70
C LEU A 40 -3.24 4.44 14.39
N LYS A 41 -3.89 3.41 14.94
CA LYS A 41 -3.47 2.00 14.82
C LYS A 41 -4.43 1.16 14.00
N GLU A 42 -5.72 1.44 14.08
CA GLU A 42 -6.73 0.64 13.43
C GLU A 42 -7.79 1.52 12.78
N VAL A 43 -8.06 1.23 11.51
CA VAL A 43 -9.10 1.87 10.72
C VAL A 43 -10.01 0.79 10.14
N ILE A 44 -11.30 0.91 10.43
CA ILE A 44 -12.36 0.10 9.83
C ILE A 44 -13.30 1.04 9.09
N VAL A 45 -13.52 0.77 7.81
CA VAL A 45 -14.51 1.49 7.01
C VAL A 45 -15.42 0.45 6.35
N ASP A 46 -16.70 0.49 6.68
CA ASP A 46 -17.70 -0.46 6.18
C ASP A 46 -18.92 0.26 5.61
N SER A 47 -19.51 -0.31 4.57
CA SER A 47 -20.84 0.04 4.06
C SER A 47 -21.04 1.52 3.66
N CYS A 48 -19.97 2.28 3.40
CA CYS A 48 -20.03 3.69 2.99
C CYS A 48 -20.14 3.81 1.46
N LYS A 49 -21.34 4.11 0.97
CA LYS A 49 -21.67 4.03 -0.47
C LYS A 49 -21.11 5.17 -1.33
N SER A 50 -20.85 6.33 -0.73
CA SER A 50 -20.35 7.52 -1.44
C SER A 50 -18.84 7.74 -1.31
N LEU A 51 -18.14 6.85 -0.59
CA LEU A 51 -16.72 7.01 -0.29
C LEU A 51 -15.87 6.70 -1.51
N GLU A 52 -15.10 7.69 -1.97
CA GLU A 52 -14.27 7.61 -3.18
C GLU A 52 -12.79 7.37 -2.84
N GLU A 53 -12.35 7.86 -1.68
CA GLU A 53 -10.97 7.77 -1.20
C GLU A 53 -10.93 7.63 0.33
N VAL A 54 -9.94 6.90 0.87
CA VAL A 54 -9.81 6.71 2.32
C VAL A 54 -8.95 7.81 2.94
N PHE A 55 -7.69 7.91 2.48
CA PHE A 55 -6.68 8.83 3.02
C PHE A 55 -6.27 9.84 1.96
N GLU A 56 -6.45 11.13 2.24
CA GLU A 56 -5.90 12.22 1.45
C GLU A 56 -4.56 12.64 2.05
N LEU A 57 -3.46 12.30 1.38
CA LEU A 57 -2.10 12.40 1.91
C LEU A 57 -1.59 13.86 1.94
N GLY A 58 -2.10 14.71 1.05
CA GLY A 58 -1.65 16.10 0.89
C GLY A 58 -0.23 16.23 0.34
N GLU A 59 0.13 17.45 -0.05
CA GLU A 59 1.50 17.79 -0.45
C GLU A 59 2.41 17.94 0.78
N PRO A 60 3.72 17.63 0.67
CA PRO A 60 4.70 18.04 1.67
C PRO A 60 4.74 19.57 1.77
N ASP A 61 4.89 20.10 2.98
CA ASP A 61 4.93 21.55 3.20
C ASP A 61 6.26 22.09 2.63
N GLU A 62 6.23 22.95 1.60
CA GLU A 62 7.41 23.47 0.90
C GLU A 62 8.36 24.34 1.77
N GLY A 63 8.13 24.42 3.08
CA GLY A 63 8.92 25.19 4.04
C GLY A 63 9.38 24.45 5.30
N SER A 64 9.03 23.16 5.46
CA SER A 64 9.48 22.35 6.60
C SER A 64 10.68 21.49 6.19
N SER A 65 11.79 21.60 6.92
CA SER A 65 12.94 20.72 6.74
C SER A 65 12.50 19.25 6.82
N GLU A 66 12.81 18.46 5.80
CA GLU A 66 12.41 17.05 5.64
C GLU A 66 12.79 16.13 6.83
N GLU A 67 13.64 16.60 7.73
CA GLU A 67 14.22 15.83 8.83
C GLU A 67 13.40 15.82 10.14
N LYS A 68 12.25 16.51 10.24
CA LYS A 68 11.51 16.63 11.52
C LYS A 68 10.07 16.11 11.56
N GLU A 69 9.43 15.81 10.44
CA GLU A 69 8.06 15.29 10.46
C GLU A 69 8.03 13.76 10.49
N LEU A 70 7.29 13.20 11.44
CA LEU A 70 7.06 11.76 11.50
C LEU A 70 6.26 11.32 10.27
N PRO A 71 6.63 10.22 9.59
CA PRO A 71 5.89 9.74 8.45
C PRO A 71 4.42 9.47 8.81
N LEU A 72 3.51 9.89 7.94
CA LEU A 72 2.07 9.65 8.12
C LEU A 72 1.80 8.15 8.18
N LEU A 73 0.84 7.76 9.02
CA LEU A 73 0.35 6.39 9.16
C LEU A 73 1.37 5.34 9.63
N SER A 74 2.54 5.78 10.10
CA SER A 74 3.61 4.90 10.61
C SER A 74 3.20 4.01 11.79
N SER A 75 2.15 4.40 12.52
CA SER A 75 1.54 3.64 13.62
C SER A 75 0.41 2.70 13.21
N LEU A 76 -0.06 2.76 11.96
CA LEU A 76 -1.21 1.99 11.48
C LEU A 76 -0.85 0.51 11.44
N THR A 77 -1.56 -0.31 12.22
CA THR A 77 -1.36 -1.76 12.34
C THR A 77 -2.41 -2.57 11.57
N GLU A 78 -3.63 -2.04 11.43
CA GLU A 78 -4.73 -2.74 10.77
C GLU A 78 -5.60 -1.79 9.96
N LEU A 79 -5.87 -2.16 8.70
CA LEU A 79 -6.80 -1.48 7.82
C LEU A 79 -7.81 -2.49 7.28
N ARG A 80 -9.09 -2.24 7.53
CA ARG A 80 -10.21 -3.05 7.03
C ARG A 80 -11.17 -2.17 6.25
N LEU A 81 -11.34 -2.48 4.97
CA LEU A 81 -12.22 -1.76 4.05
C LEU A 81 -13.20 -2.76 3.45
N SER A 82 -14.50 -2.55 3.65
CA SER A 82 -15.52 -3.46 3.18
C SER A 82 -16.75 -2.74 2.63
N CYS A 83 -17.32 -3.29 1.56
CA CYS A 83 -18.59 -2.80 0.99
C CYS A 83 -18.55 -1.31 0.58
N LEU A 84 -17.48 -0.89 -0.11
CA LEU A 84 -17.27 0.49 -0.59
C LEU A 84 -17.35 0.53 -2.12
N PRO A 85 -18.57 0.60 -2.71
CA PRO A 85 -18.77 0.44 -4.15
C PRO A 85 -18.14 1.56 -4.98
N GLU A 86 -17.96 2.75 -4.40
CA GLU A 86 -17.42 3.93 -5.07
C GLU A 86 -15.91 4.16 -4.81
N LEU A 87 -15.26 3.31 -4.00
CA LEU A 87 -13.86 3.50 -3.63
C LEU A 87 -12.94 3.34 -4.84
N LYS A 88 -12.23 4.41 -5.21
CA LYS A 88 -11.31 4.48 -6.35
C LYS A 88 -9.85 4.30 -5.92
N CYS A 89 -9.46 4.84 -4.77
CA CYS A 89 -8.10 4.73 -4.24
C CYS A 89 -8.07 4.75 -2.71
N ILE A 90 -7.12 4.03 -2.10
CA ILE A 90 -6.92 4.06 -0.64
C ILE A 90 -6.07 5.28 -0.25
N TRP A 91 -5.03 5.55 -1.03
CA TRP A 91 -4.03 6.59 -0.77
C TRP A 91 -4.09 7.63 -1.90
N LYS A 92 -4.66 8.81 -1.62
CA LYS A 92 -4.80 9.90 -2.58
C LYS A 92 -3.70 10.95 -2.37
N GLY A 93 -2.92 11.20 -3.42
CA GLY A 93 -1.82 12.17 -3.41
C GLY A 93 -0.44 11.50 -3.34
N PRO A 94 0.64 12.30 -3.24
CA PRO A 94 2.00 11.79 -3.15
C PRO A 94 2.20 10.92 -1.91
N SER A 95 2.89 9.79 -2.06
CA SER A 95 3.09 8.81 -0.99
C SER A 95 4.48 8.83 -0.35
N ARG A 96 5.35 9.77 -0.76
CA ARG A 96 6.76 9.87 -0.31
C ARG A 96 6.90 10.07 1.21
N HIS A 97 5.94 10.74 1.84
CA HIS A 97 5.92 11.04 3.29
C HIS A 97 5.07 10.05 4.11
N VAL A 98 4.58 8.98 3.48
CA VAL A 98 3.78 7.94 4.12
C VAL A 98 4.65 6.73 4.44
N SER A 99 4.49 6.17 5.64
CA SER A 99 5.14 4.91 6.03
C SER A 99 4.10 3.94 6.55
N LEU A 100 4.12 2.70 6.06
CA LEU A 100 3.25 1.61 6.52
C LEU A 100 4.02 0.58 7.34
N GLN A 101 5.13 1.00 7.96
CA GLN A 101 6.08 0.13 8.67
C GLN A 101 5.47 -0.72 9.81
N SER A 102 4.31 -0.29 10.34
CA SER A 102 3.59 -1.01 11.40
C SER A 102 2.44 -1.88 10.89
N LEU A 103 2.07 -1.77 9.60
CA LEU A 103 0.89 -2.41 9.05
C LEU A 103 1.08 -3.93 9.09
N ASN A 104 0.21 -4.59 9.84
CA ASN A 104 0.22 -6.03 10.07
C ASN A 104 -0.87 -6.75 9.28
N ARG A 105 -2.05 -6.14 9.18
CA ARG A 105 -3.21 -6.72 8.51
C ARG A 105 -3.85 -5.71 7.58
N LEU A 106 -4.05 -6.14 6.33
CA LEU A 106 -4.86 -5.45 5.34
C LEU A 106 -5.98 -6.37 4.86
N ASN A 107 -7.23 -5.96 5.08
CA ASN A 107 -8.42 -6.66 4.58
C ASN A 107 -9.22 -5.75 3.67
N LEU A 108 -9.39 -6.18 2.43
CA LEU A 108 -10.10 -5.46 1.38
C LEU A 108 -11.21 -6.35 0.84
N GLU A 109 -12.47 -5.94 1.02
CA GLU A 109 -13.61 -6.73 0.58
C GLU A 109 -14.63 -5.89 -0.19
N SER A 110 -15.05 -6.37 -1.37
CA SER A 110 -16.12 -5.77 -2.17
C SER A 110 -15.86 -4.29 -2.54
N LEU A 111 -14.66 -4.00 -3.07
CA LEU A 111 -14.21 -2.67 -3.50
C LEU A 111 -14.22 -2.56 -5.03
N ASN A 112 -15.41 -2.38 -5.61
CA ASN A 112 -15.63 -2.63 -7.04
C ASN A 112 -15.00 -1.62 -7.99
N LYS A 113 -14.61 -0.42 -7.55
CA LYS A 113 -13.94 0.60 -8.39
C LYS A 113 -12.44 0.74 -8.09
N LEU A 114 -11.91 -0.01 -7.13
CA LEU A 114 -10.50 0.03 -6.77
C LEU A 114 -9.69 -0.67 -7.85
N THR A 115 -8.71 0.03 -8.44
CA THR A 115 -7.90 -0.50 -9.56
C THR A 115 -6.49 -0.92 -9.16
N PHE A 116 -5.95 -0.34 -8.08
CA PHE A 116 -4.67 -0.69 -7.45
C PHE A 116 -4.72 -0.47 -5.93
N ILE A 117 -3.76 -1.05 -5.18
CA ILE A 117 -3.69 -0.94 -3.71
C ILE A 117 -2.51 -0.07 -3.27
N PHE A 118 -1.31 -0.33 -3.81
CA PHE A 118 -0.09 0.36 -3.40
C PHE A 118 0.62 1.05 -4.57
N THR A 119 1.41 2.06 -4.24
CA THR A 119 2.53 2.52 -5.06
C THR A 119 3.77 1.67 -4.76
N PRO A 120 4.81 1.66 -5.62
CA PRO A 120 6.05 0.95 -5.33
C PRO A 120 6.69 1.37 -4.00
N SER A 121 6.70 2.68 -3.70
CA SER A 121 7.21 3.24 -2.44
C SER A 121 6.46 2.71 -1.21
N LEU A 122 5.13 2.65 -1.26
CA LEU A 122 4.32 2.09 -0.17
C LEU A 122 4.53 0.58 -0.03
N ALA A 123 4.66 -0.15 -1.14
CA ALA A 123 4.89 -1.59 -1.11
C ALA A 123 6.23 -1.97 -0.45
N ARG A 124 7.26 -1.15 -0.64
CA ARG A 124 8.56 -1.28 0.07
C ARG A 124 8.44 -0.97 1.57
N SER A 125 7.39 -0.27 1.99
CA SER A 125 7.13 0.12 3.39
C SER A 125 6.28 -0.89 4.16
N LEU A 126 6.36 -2.19 3.86
CA LEU A 126 5.51 -3.24 4.47
C LEU A 126 6.28 -4.34 5.24
N PRO A 127 7.32 -4.02 6.05
CA PRO A 127 8.14 -5.03 6.71
C PRO A 127 7.36 -5.88 7.73
N LYS A 128 6.24 -5.40 8.30
CA LYS A 128 5.46 -6.11 9.33
C LYS A 128 4.16 -6.73 8.81
N LEU A 129 3.86 -6.61 7.51
CA LEU A 129 2.62 -7.13 6.95
C LEU A 129 2.61 -8.66 7.08
N GLN A 130 1.62 -9.19 7.79
CA GLN A 130 1.44 -10.63 8.03
C GLN A 130 0.24 -11.20 7.29
N ARG A 131 -0.79 -10.40 7.05
CA ARG A 131 -2.06 -10.86 6.47
C ARG A 131 -2.54 -9.89 5.41
N LEU A 132 -2.68 -10.39 4.19
CA LEU A 132 -3.24 -9.66 3.06
C LEU A 132 -4.43 -10.45 2.51
N TYR A 133 -5.63 -9.89 2.65
CA TYR A 133 -6.86 -10.46 2.13
C TYR A 133 -7.50 -9.49 1.15
N ILE A 134 -7.74 -9.97 -0.07
CA ILE A 134 -8.36 -9.19 -1.15
C ILE A 134 -9.49 -10.05 -1.73
N ILE A 135 -10.72 -9.63 -1.47
CA ILE A 135 -11.92 -10.42 -1.72
C ILE A 135 -12.92 -9.59 -2.51
N LYS A 136 -13.47 -10.11 -3.62
CA LYS A 136 -14.54 -9.46 -4.40
C LYS A 136 -14.20 -8.04 -4.92
N CYS A 137 -12.94 -7.74 -5.20
CA CYS A 137 -12.55 -6.44 -5.79
C CYS A 137 -12.57 -6.52 -7.33
N GLY A 138 -13.75 -6.34 -7.94
CA GLY A 138 -14.01 -6.70 -9.34
C GLY A 138 -13.21 -5.95 -10.41
N GLN A 139 -12.80 -4.69 -10.16
CA GLN A 139 -11.99 -3.88 -11.09
C GLN A 139 -10.50 -3.81 -10.72
N LEU A 140 -10.07 -4.51 -9.66
CA LEU A 140 -8.66 -4.53 -9.26
C LEU A 140 -7.85 -5.21 -10.37
N LYS A 141 -6.92 -4.48 -11.00
CA LYS A 141 -6.08 -5.00 -12.09
C LYS A 141 -4.71 -5.44 -11.58
N HIS A 142 -4.13 -4.65 -10.68
CA HIS A 142 -2.81 -4.87 -10.09
C HIS A 142 -2.86 -4.58 -8.59
N ILE A 143 -2.01 -5.22 -7.79
CA ILE A 143 -1.86 -4.88 -6.36
C ILE A 143 -1.04 -3.59 -6.23
N ILE A 144 0.01 -3.47 -7.04
CA ILE A 144 0.90 -2.31 -7.07
C ILE A 144 0.79 -1.66 -8.44
N ARG A 145 0.54 -0.34 -8.47
CA ARG A 145 0.54 0.42 -9.73
C ARG A 145 1.96 0.69 -10.22
N GLU A 146 2.11 0.83 -11.53
CA GLU A 146 3.28 1.46 -12.13
C GLU A 146 3.22 2.98 -11.87
N GLU A 147 4.36 3.63 -11.63
CA GLU A 147 4.44 5.08 -11.58
C GLU A 147 5.16 5.60 -12.82
N ASP A 148 4.50 6.49 -13.56
CA ASP A 148 5.00 7.08 -14.81
C ASP A 148 6.21 8.04 -14.62
N GLY A 149 6.85 8.10 -13.45
CA GLY A 149 7.78 9.19 -13.13
C GLY A 149 8.86 8.94 -12.07
N GLU A 150 8.97 7.76 -11.46
CA GLU A 150 10.00 7.50 -10.44
C GLU A 150 11.08 6.56 -10.97
N ARG A 151 11.87 7.04 -11.95
CA ARG A 151 13.27 6.61 -11.99
C ARG A 151 13.91 7.27 -10.77
N GLU A 152 14.04 6.56 -9.66
CA GLU A 152 14.91 6.97 -8.56
C GLU A 152 16.28 7.30 -9.19
N ILE A 153 16.63 8.57 -9.23
CA ILE A 153 18.01 8.98 -9.48
C ILE A 153 18.75 8.51 -8.23
N ILE A 154 19.32 7.30 -8.31
CA ILE A 154 20.28 6.82 -7.33
C ILE A 154 21.38 7.89 -7.33
N PRO A 155 21.74 8.51 -6.19
CA PRO A 155 22.91 9.36 -6.14
C PRO A 155 24.07 8.49 -6.59
N GLU A 156 24.69 8.81 -7.72
CA GLU A 156 25.94 8.20 -8.13
C GLU A 156 26.94 8.48 -7.01
N SER A 157 27.15 7.49 -6.13
CA SER A 157 28.27 7.51 -5.21
C SER A 157 29.54 7.59 -6.06
N PRO A 158 30.40 8.60 -5.85
CA PRO A 158 31.52 8.87 -6.74
C PRO A 158 32.46 7.67 -6.78
N GLU A 159 32.80 7.31 -8.01
CA GLU A 159 33.64 6.20 -8.43
C GLU A 159 34.90 6.01 -7.56
N GLN A 160 35.09 4.81 -7.02
CA GLN A 160 36.42 4.30 -6.70
C GLN A 160 36.59 2.90 -7.32
N ASP A 161 37.41 2.92 -8.37
CA ASP A 161 38.27 1.85 -8.90
C ASP A 161 37.71 0.41 -9.01
N GLY A 162 37.43 0.00 -10.25
CA GLY A 162 37.97 -1.26 -10.74
C GLY A 162 37.35 -2.58 -10.27
N GLN A 163 36.03 -2.72 -10.21
CA GLN A 163 35.36 -4.02 -10.41
C GLN A 163 33.92 -3.78 -10.89
N ALA A 164 33.63 -4.12 -12.14
CA ALA A 164 32.28 -4.02 -12.69
C ALA A 164 31.33 -4.97 -11.93
N SER A 165 30.65 -4.43 -10.91
CA SER A 165 29.46 -5.04 -10.34
C SER A 165 28.29 -4.70 -11.27
N PRO A 166 27.48 -5.66 -11.74
CA PRO A 166 26.24 -5.29 -12.39
C PRO A 166 25.37 -4.60 -11.33
N ILE A 167 25.09 -3.31 -11.54
CA ILE A 167 24.15 -2.54 -10.71
C ILE A 167 22.75 -3.10 -10.99
N ASN A 168 22.40 -4.20 -10.32
CA ASN A 168 21.04 -4.73 -10.26
C ASN A 168 20.27 -3.87 -9.26
N VAL A 169 19.66 -2.79 -9.74
CA VAL A 169 18.64 -2.04 -8.99
C VAL A 169 17.55 -3.04 -8.59
N GLU A 170 17.25 -3.15 -7.30
CA GLU A 170 16.38 -4.18 -6.71
C GLU A 170 14.96 -4.15 -7.34
N LYS A 171 14.76 -5.00 -8.36
CA LYS A 171 13.47 -5.24 -9.05
C LYS A 171 12.58 -6.24 -8.30
N GLU A 172 12.85 -6.44 -7.02
CA GLU A 172 12.18 -7.42 -6.19
C GLU A 172 11.41 -6.74 -5.07
N ILE A 173 10.23 -7.29 -4.75
CA ILE A 173 9.47 -6.89 -3.56
C ILE A 173 9.45 -8.06 -2.59
N VAL A 174 10.10 -7.88 -1.46
CA VAL A 174 10.09 -8.84 -0.36
C VAL A 174 9.03 -8.42 0.66
N LEU A 175 8.09 -9.32 0.96
CA LEU A 175 7.20 -9.17 2.12
C LEU A 175 7.65 -10.18 3.19
N PRO A 176 8.65 -9.81 4.02
CA PRO A 176 9.43 -10.76 4.82
C PRO A 176 8.61 -11.46 5.92
N ASN A 177 7.48 -10.88 6.30
CA ASN A 177 6.62 -11.37 7.37
C ASN A 177 5.24 -11.83 6.91
N LEU A 178 4.96 -11.84 5.59
CA LEU A 178 3.65 -12.24 5.10
C LEU A 178 3.43 -13.74 5.37
N LYS A 179 2.39 -14.04 6.17
CA LYS A 179 2.01 -15.40 6.55
C LYS A 179 0.77 -15.88 5.81
N GLU A 180 -0.16 -14.98 5.55
CA GLU A 180 -1.43 -15.31 4.89
C GLU A 180 -1.68 -14.36 3.72
N LEU A 181 -1.85 -14.94 2.53
CA LEU A 181 -2.22 -14.25 1.31
C LEU A 181 -3.49 -14.91 0.75
N SER A 182 -4.58 -14.16 0.70
CA SER A 182 -5.82 -14.60 0.06
C SER A 182 -6.25 -13.65 -1.04
N LEU A 183 -6.41 -14.19 -2.25
CA LEU A 183 -6.95 -13.54 -3.43
C LEU A 183 -8.21 -14.30 -3.85
N GLU A 184 -9.37 -13.70 -3.65
CA GLU A 184 -10.65 -14.37 -3.87
C GLU A 184 -11.60 -13.52 -4.71
N GLN A 185 -12.22 -14.12 -5.72
CA GLN A 185 -13.26 -13.49 -6.54
C GLN A 185 -12.78 -12.19 -7.20
N LEU A 186 -11.57 -12.21 -7.76
CA LEU A 186 -10.94 -11.07 -8.42
C LEU A 186 -11.04 -11.22 -9.94
N SER A 187 -12.12 -10.68 -10.52
CA SER A 187 -12.47 -10.87 -11.94
C SER A 187 -11.52 -10.18 -12.93
N SER A 188 -10.79 -9.15 -12.47
CA SER A 188 -9.94 -8.31 -13.34
C SER A 188 -8.45 -8.36 -13.01
N ILE A 189 -8.04 -9.03 -11.93
CA ILE A 189 -6.63 -9.06 -11.53
C ILE A 189 -5.85 -9.87 -12.56
N VAL A 190 -4.75 -9.30 -13.06
CA VAL A 190 -3.89 -9.97 -14.05
C VAL A 190 -2.57 -10.38 -13.39
N CYS A 191 -1.96 -9.49 -12.63
CA CYS A 191 -0.67 -9.71 -11.96
C CYS A 191 -0.54 -8.84 -10.71
N PHE A 192 0.51 -9.06 -9.91
CA PHE A 192 0.73 -8.28 -8.68
C PHE A 192 1.21 -6.86 -9.00
N SER A 193 2.08 -6.72 -9.99
CA SER A 193 2.56 -5.47 -10.57
C SER A 193 2.79 -5.63 -12.07
N PHE A 194 2.69 -4.51 -12.80
CA PHE A 194 3.01 -4.42 -14.21
C PHE A 194 4.25 -3.53 -14.39
N GLY A 195 5.16 -3.90 -15.30
CA GLY A 195 6.34 -3.10 -15.68
C GLY A 195 7.50 -3.10 -14.65
N TRP A 196 7.24 -2.58 -13.45
CA TRP A 196 8.29 -2.20 -12.48
C TRP A 196 9.01 -3.38 -11.78
N CYS A 197 8.23 -4.40 -11.43
CA CYS A 197 8.69 -5.56 -10.67
C CYS A 197 7.84 -6.72 -11.14
N ASP A 198 8.45 -7.83 -11.52
CA ASP A 198 7.75 -9.05 -11.85
C ASP A 198 7.93 -10.11 -10.78
N TYR A 199 8.81 -9.90 -9.79
CA TYR A 199 9.24 -10.90 -8.82
C TYR A 199 8.98 -10.49 -7.36
N PHE A 200 8.19 -11.30 -6.66
CA PHE A 200 7.87 -11.14 -5.26
C PHE A 200 8.38 -12.32 -4.44
N LEU A 201 8.89 -12.05 -3.23
CA LEU A 201 9.25 -13.09 -2.26
C LEU A 201 8.44 -13.00 -0.97
N PHE A 202 8.01 -14.16 -0.50
CA PHE A 202 7.29 -14.40 0.74
C PHE A 202 8.00 -15.50 1.56
N PRO A 203 9.08 -15.18 2.29
CA PRO A 203 9.88 -16.17 3.03
C PRO A 203 9.14 -16.88 4.18
N ARG A 204 8.00 -16.34 4.62
CA ARG A 204 7.25 -16.83 5.78
C ARG A 204 5.80 -17.21 5.46
N LEU A 205 5.48 -17.43 4.18
CA LEU A 205 4.10 -17.69 3.79
C LEU A 205 3.65 -19.08 4.27
N GLU A 206 2.63 -19.10 5.12
CA GLU A 206 2.05 -20.31 5.70
C GLU A 206 0.75 -20.69 4.97
N LYS A 207 0.03 -19.70 4.42
CA LYS A 207 -1.25 -19.90 3.74
C LYS A 207 -1.31 -19.05 2.47
N LEU A 208 -1.45 -19.72 1.34
CA LEU A 208 -1.80 -19.13 0.06
C LEU A 208 -3.19 -19.62 -0.35
N LYS A 209 -4.11 -18.70 -0.64
CA LYS A 209 -5.40 -19.02 -1.21
C LYS A 209 -5.64 -18.15 -2.45
N VAL A 210 -5.84 -18.80 -3.58
CA VAL A 210 -6.22 -18.16 -4.85
C VAL A 210 -7.49 -18.84 -5.33
N HIS A 211 -8.60 -18.12 -5.36
CA HIS A 211 -9.91 -18.69 -5.66
C HIS A 211 -10.70 -17.76 -6.57
N GLN A 212 -11.21 -18.26 -7.71
CA GLN A 212 -12.02 -17.46 -8.65
C GLN A 212 -11.31 -16.17 -9.12
N CYS A 213 -10.05 -16.29 -9.54
CA CYS A 213 -9.25 -15.21 -10.14
C CYS A 213 -8.90 -15.55 -11.60
N PRO A 214 -9.87 -15.52 -12.54
CA PRO A 214 -9.75 -16.17 -13.85
C PRO A 214 -8.71 -15.55 -14.80
N LYS A 215 -8.27 -14.31 -14.55
CA LYS A 215 -7.30 -13.59 -15.39
C LYS A 215 -5.88 -13.56 -14.78
N LEU A 216 -5.70 -14.12 -13.58
CA LEU A 216 -4.42 -14.06 -12.89
C LEU A 216 -3.37 -14.93 -13.61
N THR A 217 -2.28 -14.31 -14.06
CA THR A 217 -1.16 -14.97 -14.75
C THR A 217 0.06 -15.17 -13.85
N THR A 218 0.00 -14.70 -12.60
CA THR A 218 1.09 -14.86 -11.63
C THR A 218 1.33 -16.33 -11.29
N LYS A 219 2.56 -16.79 -11.51
CA LYS A 219 3.04 -18.12 -11.15
C LYS A 219 3.60 -18.10 -9.73
N PHE A 220 3.17 -19.05 -8.92
CA PHE A 220 3.71 -19.28 -7.59
C PHE A 220 4.67 -20.46 -7.62
N ALA A 221 5.85 -20.30 -7.02
CA ALA A 221 6.85 -21.35 -6.92
C ALA A 221 7.53 -21.33 -5.56
N THR A 222 8.12 -22.45 -5.16
CA THR A 222 9.00 -22.52 -3.99
C THR A 222 10.44 -22.34 -4.45
N THR A 223 11.18 -21.45 -3.79
CA THR A 223 12.60 -21.21 -4.05
C THR A 223 13.48 -22.21 -3.29
N PRO A 224 14.77 -22.37 -3.65
CA PRO A 224 15.66 -23.36 -3.00
C PRO A 224 15.85 -23.18 -1.49
N ASP A 225 15.66 -21.96 -0.97
CA ASP A 225 15.72 -21.63 0.45
C ASP A 225 14.39 -21.89 1.20
N GLY A 226 13.37 -22.40 0.51
CA GLY A 226 12.05 -22.68 1.07
C GLY A 226 11.08 -21.50 1.08
N SER A 227 11.50 -20.31 0.60
CA SER A 227 10.61 -19.17 0.43
C SER A 227 9.58 -19.43 -0.67
N MET A 228 8.44 -18.72 -0.65
CA MET A 228 7.52 -18.71 -1.78
C MET A 228 7.79 -17.49 -2.66
N SER A 229 7.92 -17.70 -3.97
CA SER A 229 7.96 -16.63 -4.96
C SER A 229 6.63 -16.49 -5.70
N ALA A 230 6.33 -15.29 -6.14
CA ALA A 230 5.28 -15.00 -7.10
C ALA A 230 5.89 -14.21 -8.26
N GLN A 231 5.85 -14.80 -9.46
CA GLN A 231 6.37 -14.19 -10.67
C GLN A 231 5.26 -13.93 -11.68
N SER A 232 5.19 -12.72 -12.21
CA SER A 232 4.22 -12.39 -13.26
C SER A 232 4.85 -12.62 -14.64
N GLU A 233 4.13 -13.29 -15.55
CA GLU A 233 4.63 -13.42 -16.92
C GLU A 233 4.66 -12.05 -17.59
N VAL A 234 5.85 -11.62 -18.04
CA VAL A 234 5.96 -10.50 -18.97
C VAL A 234 5.36 -10.96 -20.29
N LEU A 235 4.15 -10.47 -20.60
CA LEU A 235 3.64 -10.56 -21.97
C LEU A 235 4.55 -9.68 -22.83
N LEU A 236 5.54 -10.30 -23.47
CA LEU A 236 6.26 -9.69 -24.58
C LEU A 236 5.21 -9.44 -25.67
N ILE A 237 4.81 -8.19 -25.84
CA ILE A 237 4.03 -7.71 -26.99
C ILE A 237 4.99 -7.09 -27.99
#